data_AF-A0A0B7AK52-F1
#
_entry.id   AF-A0A0B7AK52-F1
#
_cell.length_a   1.000
_cell.length_b   1.000
_cell.length_c   1.000
_cell.angle_alpha   90.00
_cell.angle_beta   90.00
_cell.angle_gamma   90.00
#
_symmetry.space_group_name_H-M   'P 1'
#
loop_
_entity.id
_entity.type
_entity.pdbx_description
1 polymer ?
#
loop_
_entity_poly.entity_id
_entity_poly.type
_entity_poly.pdbx_seq_one_letter_code
_entity_poly.pdbx_strand_id
1 'polypeptide(L)' 'IPFLETSAKNATNVEQAFMTMAAEIKNRMGPITPTSDNKSNVKINPSTPVNPSKGGCC' A
#
# COMPACT_ATOMS: atom_id res chain seq x y z
N ILE A 1 -16.03 13.31 -12.29
CA ILE A 1 -15.94 12.42 -11.11
C ILE A 1 -17.31 11.77 -11.00
N PRO A 2 -17.43 10.45 -11.14
CA PRO A 2 -18.71 9.78 -10.99
C PRO A 2 -19.15 9.82 -9.52
N PHE A 3 -20.46 9.99 -9.31
CA PHE A 3 -21.06 9.94 -7.98
C PHE A 3 -21.87 8.66 -7.84
N LEU A 4 -21.73 8.01 -6.69
CA LEU A 4 -22.45 6.80 -6.36
C LEU A 4 -23.02 6.93 -4.94
N GLU A 5 -24.34 6.86 -4.83
CA GLU A 5 -25.00 6.81 -3.53
C GLU A 5 -24.79 5.42 -2.91
N THR A 6 -24.26 5.38 -1.69
CA THR A 6 -23.92 4.13 -1.01
C THR A 6 -24.49 4.11 0.40
N SER A 7 -24.76 2.92 0.92
CA SER A 7 -25.09 2.71 2.33
C SER A 7 -24.22 1.60 2.89
N ALA A 8 -23.25 1.97 3.72
CA ALA A 8 -22.43 0.99 4.44
C ALA A 8 -23.27 0.10 5.36
N LYS A 9 -24.31 0.69 5.99
CA LYS A 9 -25.21 -0.03 6.90
C LYS A 9 -26.03 -1.11 6.20
N ASN A 10 -26.49 -0.83 4.98
CA ASN A 10 -27.37 -1.72 4.22
C ASN A 10 -26.63 -2.43 3.07
N ALA A 11 -25.29 -2.37 3.05
CA ALA A 11 -24.43 -2.86 1.98
C ALA A 11 -24.82 -2.40 0.55
N THR A 12 -25.54 -1.28 0.44
CA THR A 12 -26.05 -0.79 -0.86
C THR A 12 -24.92 -0.13 -1.63
N ASN A 13 -24.68 -0.62 -2.85
CA ASN A 13 -23.70 -0.08 -3.80
C ASN A 13 -22.24 -0.07 -3.30
N VAL A 14 -21.93 -0.74 -2.20
CA VAL A 14 -20.57 -0.77 -1.61
C VAL A 14 -19.59 -1.53 -2.52
N GLU A 15 -20.00 -2.69 -3.02
CA GLU A 15 -19.18 -3.48 -3.95
C GLU A 15 -18.93 -2.74 -5.26
N GLN A 16 -19.99 -2.17 -5.84
CA GLN A 16 -19.88 -1.36 -7.05
C GLN A 16 -18.97 -0.15 -6.85
N ALA A 17 -19.02 0.52 -5.69
CA ALA A 17 -18.12 1.63 -5.37
C ALA A 17 -16.65 1.18 -5.38
N PHE A 18 -16.36 0.02 -4.78
CA PHE A 18 -15.03 -0.54 -4.72
C PHE A 18 -14.50 -0.92 -6.11
N MET A 19 -15.31 -1.62 -6.91
CA MET A 19 -14.93 -2.02 -8.26
C MET A 19 -14.72 -0.80 -9.18
N THR A 20 -15.58 0.22 -9.07
CA THR A 20 -15.45 1.45 -9.85
C THR A 20 -14.14 2.18 -9.49
N MET A 21 -13.85 2.33 -8.20
CA MET A 21 -12.62 2.96 -7.74
C MET A 21 -11.37 2.19 -8.20
N ALA A 22 -11.38 0.86 -8.09
CA ALA A 22 -10.28 0.02 -8.57
C ALA A 22 -10.05 0.16 -10.09
N ALA A 23 -11.14 0.20 -10.86
CA ALA A 23 -11.08 0.40 -12.30
C ALA A 23 -10.54 1.80 -12.66
N GLU A 24 -10.95 2.85 -11.95
CA GLU A 24 -10.41 4.20 -12.14
C GLU A 24 -8.92 4.28 -11.83
N ILE A 25 -8.46 3.66 -10.74
CA ILE A 25 -7.03 3.57 -10.38
C ILE A 25 -6.27 2.87 -11.51
N LYS A 26 -6.76 1.71 -11.96
CA LYS A 26 -6.15 0.95 -13.06
C LYS A 26 -6.06 1.78 -14.35
N ASN A 27 -7.14 2.46 -14.72
CA ASN A 27 -7.18 3.27 -15.93
C ASN A 27 -6.19 4.45 -15.88
N ARG A 28 -6.00 5.06 -14.70
CA ARG A 28 -5.01 6.13 -14.51
C ARG A 28 -3.57 5.63 -14.52
N MET A 29 -3.32 4.45 -13.97
CA MET A 29 -1.98 3.85 -13.92
C MET A 29 -1.55 3.26 -15.28
N GLY A 30 -2.47 3.14 -16.25
CA GLY A 30 -2.20 2.49 -17.54
C GLY A 30 -2.03 0.97 -17.39
N PRO A 31 -1.56 0.26 -18.42
CA PRO A 31 -1.13 -1.12 -18.27
C PRO A 31 -0.07 -1.17 -17.17
N ILE A 32 -0.37 -1.87 -16.08
CA ILE A 32 0.61 -2.15 -15.03
C ILE A 32 1.68 -2.99 -15.73
N THR A 33 2.77 -2.37 -16.17
CA THR A 33 4.01 -3.13 -16.33
C THR A 33 4.23 -3.73 -14.95
N PRO A 34 4.51 -5.04 -14.82
CA PRO A 34 4.93 -5.58 -13.54
C PRO A 34 6.26 -4.90 -13.24
N THR A 35 6.18 -3.73 -12.60
CA THR A 35 7.31 -3.08 -11.97
C THR A 35 7.65 -4.06 -10.87
N SER A 36 8.57 -4.97 -11.19
CA SER A 36 9.27 -5.76 -10.19
C SER A 36 9.55 -4.79 -9.06
N ASP A 37 9.13 -5.13 -7.84
CA ASP A 37 9.39 -4.40 -6.61
C ASP A 37 10.91 -4.24 -6.42
N ASN A 38 11.51 -3.39 -7.23
CA ASN A 38 12.89 -2.91 -7.15
C ASN A 38 12.95 -1.68 -6.23
N LYS A 39 11.91 -1.48 -5.42
CA LYS A 39 12.05 -0.72 -4.19
C LYS A 39 12.68 -1.66 -3.18
N SER A 40 13.93 -1.37 -2.84
CA SER A 40 14.66 -2.04 -1.75
C SER A 40 13.82 -2.02 -0.48
N ASN A 41 13.05 -3.09 -0.25
CA ASN A 41 12.23 -3.26 0.92
C ASN A 41 13.13 -3.70 2.07
N VAL A 42 13.82 -2.74 2.68
CA VAL A 42 14.64 -3.00 3.87
C VAL A 42 13.68 -3.27 5.03
N LYS A 43 13.56 -4.54 5.42
CA LYS A 43 12.84 -4.94 6.63
C LYS A 43 13.63 -4.46 7.85
N ILE A 44 13.26 -3.31 8.38
CA ILE A 44 13.80 -2.78 9.63
C ILE A 44 13.15 -3.59 10.76
N ASN A 45 13.82 -4.66 11.21
CA ASN A 45 13.73 -5.43 12.48
C ASN A 45 13.79 -6.95 12.23
N PRO A 46 14.69 -7.70 12.92
CA PRO A 46 14.97 -7.61 14.35
C PRO A 46 16.41 -7.14 14.64
N SER A 47 16.54 -5.91 15.11
CA SER A 47 17.80 -5.41 15.66
C SER A 47 18.17 -6.23 16.90
N THR A 48 19.34 -6.88 16.90
CA THR A 48 19.96 -7.34 18.15
C THR A 48 20.37 -6.11 18.95
N PRO A 49 20.02 -6.00 20.24
CA PRO A 49 20.41 -4.85 21.06
C PRO A 49 21.92 -4.62 20.95
N VAL A 50 22.33 -3.39 20.62
CA VAL A 50 23.74 -3.03 20.59
C VAL A 50 24.31 -3.21 22.00
N ASN A 51 25.24 -4.15 22.15
CA ASN A 51 25.94 -4.34 23.41
C ASN A 51 26.75 -3.06 23.66
N PRO A 52 26.70 -2.44 24.86
CA PRO A 52 27.42 -1.20 25.12
C PRO A 52 28.93 -1.48 25.17
N SER A 53 29.56 -1.52 24.00
CA SER A 53 31.01 -1.66 23.88
C SER A 53 31.65 -0.35 24.29
N LYS A 54 32.32 -0.41 25.43
CA LYS A 54 33.09 0.64 26.07
C LYS A 54 34.26 1.04 25.16
N GLY A 55 34.11 2.14 24.43
CA GLY A 55 35.19 2.93 23.83
C GLY A 55 35.98 2.27 22.70
N GLY A 56 35.87 2.84 21.50
CA GLY A 56 36.77 2.51 20.38
C GLY A 56 36.23 3.07 19.08
N CYS A 57 37.07 3.86 18.41
CA CYS A 57 36.80 4.61 17.18
C CYS A 57 36.04 3.80 16.10
N CYS A 58 34.84 4.28 15.77
CA CYS A 58 34.16 4.16 14.48
C CYS A 58 33.19 5.34 14.34
#